data_AF-A0A448XH66-F1
#
_entry.id   AF-A0A448XH66-F1
#
_cell.length_a   1.000
_cell.length_b   1.000
_cell.length_c   1.000
_cell.angle_alpha   90.00
_cell.angle_beta   90.00
_cell.angle_gamma   90.00
#
_symmetry.space_group_name_H-M   'P 1'
#
loop_
_entity.id
_entity.type
_entity.pdbx_description
1 polymer ?
#
loop_
_entity_poly.entity_id
_entity_poly.type
_entity_poly.pdbx_seq_one_letter_code
_entity_poly.pdbx_strand_id
1 'polypeptide(L)'
;MSLDLDQTSDMLIILMRDALSYYSSLTADAQRQAWEPCLILLLSRLGQLDTGPLFQKYAGAVYASLCDMMAMTTLSAEAACLLRAFLLRCGAEFSIGLPKS
;
A
#
# COMPACT_ATOMS: atom_id res chain seq x y z
N MET A 1 -26.32 -7.13 6.69
CA MET A 1 -25.59 -5.90 7.03
C MET A 1 -24.09 -6.13 7.20
N SER A 2 -23.63 -7.26 7.77
CA SER A 2 -22.20 -7.63 7.79
C SER A 2 -21.64 -8.09 6.43
N LEU A 3 -22.48 -8.67 5.55
CA LEU A 3 -22.08 -9.13 4.21
C LEU A 3 -21.67 -7.97 3.28
N ASP A 4 -22.40 -6.85 3.33
CA ASP A 4 -22.16 -5.69 2.46
C ASP A 4 -20.81 -5.00 2.75
N LEU A 5 -20.42 -4.96 4.03
CA LEU A 5 -19.16 -4.32 4.45
C LEU A 5 -17.93 -5.14 4.03
N ASP A 6 -18.05 -6.48 4.05
CA ASP A 6 -16.96 -7.37 3.63
C ASP A 6 -16.78 -7.34 2.11
N GLN A 7 -17.88 -7.36 1.35
CA GLN A 7 -17.86 -7.17 -0.11
C GLN A 7 -17.27 -5.80 -0.51
N THR A 8 -17.64 -4.75 0.23
CA THR A 8 -17.07 -3.41 0.01
C THR A 8 -15.56 -3.41 0.28
N SER A 9 -15.13 -4.08 1.35
CA SER A 9 -13.71 -4.19 1.73
C SER A 9 -12.90 -4.95 0.67
N ASP A 10 -13.44 -6.04 0.13
CA ASP A 10 -12.77 -6.83 -0.91
C ASP A 10 -12.67 -6.08 -2.23
N MET A 11 -13.73 -5.36 -2.63
CA MET A 11 -13.71 -4.53 -3.82
C MET A 11 -12.69 -3.39 -3.71
N LEU A 12 -12.56 -2.79 -2.51
CA LEU A 12 -11.53 -1.80 -2.24
C LEU A 12 -10.12 -2.37 -2.40
N ILE A 13 -9.88 -3.59 -1.91
CA ILE A 13 -8.58 -4.26 -2.05
C ILE A 13 -8.24 -4.49 -3.53
N ILE A 14 -9.21 -4.97 -4.33
CA ILE A 14 -9.03 -5.16 -5.77
C ILE A 14 -8.69 -3.83 -6.43
N LEU A 15 -9.46 -2.79 -6.15
CA LEU A 15 -9.24 -1.46 -6.72
C LEU A 15 -7.87 -0.88 -6.34
N MET A 16 -7.43 -1.07 -5.09
CA MET A 16 -6.09 -0.66 -4.67
C MET A 16 -5.00 -1.41 -5.44
N ARG A 17 -5.13 -2.73 -5.62
CA ARG A 17 -4.17 -3.53 -6.38
C ARG A 17 -4.11 -3.11 -7.85
N ASP A 18 -5.27 -2.89 -8.47
CA ASP A 18 -5.36 -2.44 -9.86
C ASP A 18 -4.74 -1.05 -10.02
N ALA A 19 -5.00 -0.13 -9.09
CA ALA A 19 -4.40 1.20 -9.10
C ALA A 19 -2.87 1.15 -8.94
N LEU A 20 -2.35 0.30 -8.05
CA LEU A 20 -0.91 0.10 -7.86
C LEU A 20 -0.28 -0.53 -9.10
N SER A 21 -0.91 -1.54 -9.68
CA SER A 21 -0.46 -2.17 -10.92
C SER A 21 -0.41 -1.17 -12.07
N TYR A 22 -1.47 -0.36 -12.21
CA TYR A 22 -1.53 0.71 -13.19
C TYR A 22 -0.41 1.73 -12.99
N TYR A 23 -0.21 2.23 -11.77
CA TYR A 23 0.87 3.16 -11.46
C TYR A 23 2.25 2.59 -11.81
N SER A 24 2.52 1.33 -11.46
CA SER A 24 3.78 0.65 -11.79
C SER A 24 3.99 0.47 -13.30
N SER A 25 2.90 0.32 -14.07
CA SER A 25 2.95 0.20 -15.53
C SER A 25 3.19 1.51 -16.27
N LEU A 26 2.94 2.66 -15.62
CA LEU A 26 3.20 3.97 -16.21
C LEU A 26 4.69 4.08 -16.50
N THR A 27 5.06 4.38 -17.74
CA THR A 27 6.45 4.61 -18.17
C THR A 27 6.74 6.09 -18.44
N ALA A 28 5.70 6.89 -18.66
CA ALA A 28 5.83 8.33 -18.88
C ALA A 28 5.84 9.10 -17.55
N ASP A 29 6.90 9.88 -17.32
CA ASP A 29 7.07 10.65 -16.08
C ASP A 29 5.95 11.68 -15.85
N ALA A 30 5.43 12.31 -16.91
CA ALA A 30 4.31 13.25 -16.79
C ALA A 30 3.04 12.59 -16.24
N GLN A 31 2.77 11.33 -16.62
CA GLN A 31 1.64 10.59 -16.08
C GLN A 31 1.92 10.19 -14.62
N ARG A 32 3.13 9.69 -14.32
CA ARG A 32 3.50 9.35 -12.94
C ARG A 32 3.33 10.52 -11.99
N GLN A 33 3.78 11.71 -12.39
CA GLN A 33 3.65 12.92 -11.59
C GLN A 33 2.18 13.31 -11.35
N ALA A 34 1.29 13.08 -12.32
CA ALA A 34 -0.14 13.33 -12.14
C ALA A 34 -0.81 12.34 -11.17
N TRP A 35 -0.36 11.08 -11.15
CA TRP A 35 -0.92 10.01 -10.31
C TRP A 35 -0.22 9.87 -8.95
N GLU A 36 0.92 10.52 -8.74
CA GLU A 36 1.69 10.49 -7.50
C GLU A 36 0.91 10.97 -6.26
N PRO A 37 0.09 12.05 -6.31
CA PRO A 37 -0.77 12.43 -5.20
C PRO A 37 -1.74 11.32 -4.79
N CYS A 38 -2.25 10.53 -5.75
CA CYS A 38 -3.13 9.40 -5.45
C CYS A 38 -2.38 8.28 -4.70
N LEU A 39 -1.13 8.00 -5.10
CA LEU A 39 -0.28 7.04 -4.39
C LEU A 39 0.02 7.50 -2.96
N ILE A 40 0.39 8.77 -2.79
CA ILE A 40 0.66 9.38 -1.47
C ILE A 40 -0.58 9.30 -0.58
N LEU A 41 -1.76 9.63 -1.10
CA LEU A 41 -3.02 9.52 -0.36
C LEU A 41 -3.32 8.08 0.05
N LEU A 42 -3.14 7.11 -0.86
CA LEU A 42 -3.34 5.69 -0.57
C LEU A 42 -2.40 5.22 0.54
N LEU A 43 -1.10 5.53 0.45
CA LEU A 43 -0.10 5.18 1.46
C LEU A 43 -0.40 5.84 2.81
N SER A 44 -0.78 7.12 2.79
CA SER A 44 -1.13 7.86 4.01
C SER A 44 -2.35 7.27 4.70
N ARG A 45 -3.38 6.89 3.93
CA ARG A 45 -4.60 6.27 4.47
C ARG A 45 -4.33 4.88 5.04
N LEU A 46 -3.58 4.05 4.32
CA LEU A 46 -3.16 2.74 4.83
C LEU A 46 -2.33 2.87 6.11
N GLY A 47 -1.43 3.86 6.15
CA GLY A 47 -0.60 4.18 7.31
C GLY A 47 -1.35 4.74 8.51
N GLN A 48 -2.57 5.25 8.32
CA GLN A 48 -3.44 5.79 9.38
C GLN A 48 -4.47 4.80 9.92
N LEU A 49 -4.64 3.63 9.28
CA LEU A 49 -5.55 2.60 9.78
C LEU A 49 -5.12 2.15 11.18
N ASP A 50 -6.09 1.90 12.07
CA ASP A 50 -5.83 1.37 13.40
C ASP A 50 -5.24 -0.04 13.30
N THR A 51 -4.34 -0.36 14.23
CA THR A 51 -3.77 -1.71 14.35
C THR A 51 -4.87 -2.72 14.68
N GLY A 52 -4.97 -3.78 13.88
CA GLY A 52 -6.01 -4.80 14.03
C GLY A 52 -6.27 -5.60 12.74
N PRO A 53 -7.32 -6.43 12.73
CA PRO A 53 -7.59 -7.37 11.62
C PRO A 53 -7.85 -6.67 10.28
N LEU A 54 -8.39 -5.44 10.30
CA LEU A 54 -8.59 -4.65 9.08
C LEU A 54 -7.26 -4.19 8.49
N PHE A 55 -6.37 -3.60 9.31
CA PHE A 55 -5.04 -3.24 8.83
C PHE A 55 -4.30 -4.45 8.29
N GLN A 56 -4.35 -5.60 8.98
CA GLN A 56 -3.72 -6.83 8.51
C GLN A 56 -4.31 -7.32 7.17
N LYS A 57 -5.64 -7.25 6.99
CA LYS A 57 -6.33 -7.60 5.72
C LYS A 57 -5.86 -6.70 4.57
N TYR A 58 -5.95 -5.38 4.73
CA TYR A 58 -5.58 -4.42 3.68
C TYR A 58 -4.07 -4.41 3.41
N ALA A 59 -3.27 -4.30 4.47
CA ALA A 59 -1.82 -4.25 4.37
C ALA A 59 -1.27 -5.54 3.76
N GLY A 60 -1.69 -6.71 4.25
CA GLY A 60 -1.27 -7.99 3.68
C GLY A 60 -1.65 -8.15 2.21
N ALA A 61 -2.81 -7.63 1.80
CA ALA A 61 -3.25 -7.71 0.42
C ALA A 61 -2.44 -6.84 -0.55
N VAL A 62 -1.96 -5.67 -0.11
CA VAL A 62 -1.22 -4.71 -0.96
C VAL A 62 0.29 -4.73 -0.72
N TYR A 63 0.77 -5.44 0.31
CA TYR A 63 2.18 -5.47 0.73
C TYR A 63 3.13 -5.85 -0.41
N ALA A 64 2.85 -6.93 -1.14
CA ALA A 64 3.71 -7.39 -2.23
C ALA A 64 3.85 -6.33 -3.34
N SER A 65 2.73 -5.76 -3.79
CA SER A 65 2.71 -4.71 -4.81
C SER A 65 3.50 -3.47 -4.37
N LEU A 66 3.40 -3.09 -3.10
CA LEU A 66 4.13 -1.97 -2.53
C LEU A 66 5.64 -2.28 -2.36
N CYS A 67 6.01 -3.51 -2.02
CA CYS A 67 7.40 -3.95 -2.00
C CYS A 67 8.05 -3.85 -3.38
N ASP A 68 7.36 -4.28 -4.43
CA ASP A 68 7.85 -4.19 -5.81
C ASP A 68 8.09 -2.73 -6.24
N MET A 69 7.26 -1.80 -5.75
CA MET A 69 7.44 -0.37 -6.01
C MET A 69 8.71 0.22 -5.39
N MET A 70 9.27 -0.36 -4.32
CA MET A 70 10.54 0.14 -3.77
C MET A 70 11.71 0.02 -4.76
N ALA A 71 11.63 -0.91 -5.72
CA ALA A 71 12.64 -1.08 -6.75
C ALA A 71 12.53 -0.04 -7.87
N MET A 72 11.45 0.77 -7.90
CA MET A 72 11.27 1.81 -8.91
C MET A 72 12.12 3.04 -8.58
N THR A 73 12.98 3.44 -9.50
CA THR A 73 13.90 4.58 -9.34
C THR A 73 13.25 5.95 -9.53
N THR A 74 11.98 5.98 -9.91
CA THR A 74 11.26 7.20 -10.33
C THR A 74 10.24 7.72 -9.33
N LEU A 75 10.16 7.15 -8.13
CA LEU A 75 9.32 7.71 -7.06
C LEU A 75 9.90 9.02 -6.53
N SER A 76 9.06 9.99 -6.19
CA SER A 76 9.51 11.13 -5.39
C SER A 76 10.01 10.69 -4.01
N ALA A 77 10.78 11.57 -3.38
CA ALA A 77 11.24 11.39 -2.00
C ALA A 77 10.07 11.26 -1.00
N GLU A 78 8.96 11.95 -1.23
CA GLU A 78 7.79 11.91 -0.36
C GLU A 78 7.09 10.54 -0.43
N ALA A 79 6.80 10.07 -1.65
CA ALA A 79 6.20 8.76 -1.86
C ALA A 79 7.10 7.64 -1.32
N ALA A 80 8.41 7.72 -1.56
CA ALA A 80 9.38 6.75 -1.03
C ALA A 80 9.43 6.74 0.51
N CYS A 81 9.34 7.91 1.15
CA CYS A 81 9.31 8.04 2.61
C CYS A 81 8.07 7.37 3.21
N LEU A 82 6.89 7.65 2.65
CA LEU A 82 5.63 7.05 3.10
C LEU A 82 5.60 5.53 2.85
N LEU A 83 6.10 5.09 1.70
CA LEU A 83 6.22 3.67 1.36
C LEU A 83 7.11 2.95 2.38
N ARG A 84 8.29 3.50 2.66
CA ARG A 84 9.22 2.95 3.67
C ARG A 84 8.57 2.90 5.06
N ALA A 85 7.92 3.98 5.48
CA ALA A 85 7.24 4.03 6.78
C ALA A 85 6.14 2.96 6.89
N PHE A 86 5.35 2.78 5.83
CA PHE A 86 4.33 1.74 5.77
C PHE A 86 4.91 0.33 5.85
N LEU A 87 5.98 0.04 5.09
CA LEU A 87 6.61 -1.29 5.09
C LEU A 87 7.26 -1.63 6.42
N LEU A 88 7.88 -0.64 7.09
CA LEU A 88 8.40 -0.81 8.45
C LEU A 88 7.29 -1.10 9.46
N ARG A 89 6.15 -0.39 9.36
CA ARG A 89 4.98 -0.67 10.19
C ARG A 89 4.46 -2.09 9.98
N CYS A 90 4.38 -2.55 8.73
CA CYS A 90 4.03 -3.93 8.42
C CYS A 90 5.02 -4.92 9.06
N GLY A 91 6.32 -4.63 9.01
CA GLY A 91 7.34 -5.47 9.65
C GLY A 91 7.10 -5.67 11.15
N ALA A 92 6.79 -4.58 11.86
CA ALA A 92 6.46 -4.63 13.29
C ALA A 92 5.15 -5.38 13.57
N GLU A 93 4.11 -5.15 12.78
CA GLU A 93 2.78 -5.74 12.97
C GLU A 93 2.74 -7.24 12.65
N PHE A 94 3.39 -7.67 11.56
CA PHE A 94 3.40 -9.06 11.11
C PHE A 94 4.55 -9.89 11.71
N SER A 95 5.34 -9.32 12.62
CA SER A 95 6.56 -9.94 13.17
C SER A 95 7.56 -10.40 12.09
N ILE A 96 7.61 -9.70 10.96
CA ILE A 96 8.52 -10.03 9.85
C ILE A 96 9.91 -9.56 10.26
N GLY A 97 10.73 -10.49 10.78
CA GLY A 97 12.14 -10.25 11.15
C GLY A 97 12.47 -10.32 12.64
N LEU A 98 11.51 -10.59 13.52
CA LEU A 98 11.81 -10.90 14.93
C LEU A 98 12.08 -12.41 15.08
N PRO A 99 13.20 -12.83 15.69
CA PRO A 99 13.39 -14.23 16.06
C PRO A 99 12.30 -14.61 17.06
N LYS A 100 11.60 -15.70 16.79
CA LYS A 100 10.61 -16.29 17.69
C LYS A 100 11.36 -16.73 18.96
N SER A 101 11.16 -16.05 20.09
CA SER A 101 11.69 -16.49 21.39
C SER A 101 10.84 -17.61 21.98
#